data_AF-A0A0S8FNS2-F1
#
_entry.id   AF-A0A0S8FNS2-F1
#
_cell.length_a   1.000
_cell.length_b   1.000
_cell.length_c   1.000
_cell.angle_alpha   90.00
_cell.angle_beta   90.00
_cell.angle_gamma   90.00
#
_symmetry.space_group_name_H-M   'P 1'
#
loop_
_entity.id
_entity.type
_entity.pdbx_description
1 polymer ?
#
loop_
_entity_poly.entity_id
_entity_poly.type
_entity_poly.pdbx_seq_one_letter_code
_entity_poly.pdbx_strand_id
1 'polypeptide(L)'
;MTARLAMTAALLLVVAPISFASATSPDQVIREASDLILDSLSENRETFKKDRQALYQAIDEILLPRFDRMYTGGLVMGKYWRRATPEQRERFISALYRSLLRTYAEGILDYRGDELDVLPVEGDLSEGKALVETRVTLDTGVVTPVNYRMRLSDGGWKAYDVIIEGISYVSNYRTQYAEEFRAKGIDTVIEELEAKASADRSAEDSVGGAADGAPTETPR
;
A
#
# COMPACT_ATOMS: atom_id res chain seq x y z
N MET A 1 -56.75 57.85 6.46
CA MET A 1 -55.97 57.06 7.42
C MET A 1 -55.75 55.67 6.82
N THR A 2 -54.49 55.25 6.76
CA THR A 2 -53.94 54.14 5.95
C THR A 2 -54.16 52.77 6.61
N ALA A 3 -54.69 51.79 5.87
CA ALA A 3 -54.68 50.38 6.28
C ALA A 3 -53.44 49.69 5.67
N ARG A 4 -52.55 49.16 6.52
CA ARG A 4 -51.37 48.39 6.10
C ARG A 4 -51.72 46.91 6.11
N LEU A 5 -51.67 46.28 4.94
CA LEU A 5 -51.78 44.84 4.75
C LEU A 5 -50.42 44.21 5.08
N ALA A 6 -50.33 43.44 6.17
CA ALA A 6 -49.12 42.71 6.53
C ALA A 6 -49.13 41.35 5.81
N MET A 7 -48.20 41.18 4.86
CA MET A 7 -47.98 39.96 4.10
C MET A 7 -46.92 39.12 4.81
N THR A 8 -47.34 38.06 5.49
CA THR A 8 -46.44 37.12 6.18
C THR A 8 -45.86 36.14 5.16
N ALA A 9 -44.60 36.32 4.78
CA ALA A 9 -43.87 35.37 3.93
C ALA A 9 -43.44 34.16 4.78
N ALA A 10 -43.99 32.98 4.50
CA ALA A 10 -43.55 31.72 5.09
C ALA A 10 -42.24 31.27 4.40
N LEU A 11 -41.13 31.30 5.15
CA LEU A 11 -39.83 30.82 4.70
C LEU A 11 -39.82 29.28 4.75
N LEU A 12 -39.97 28.63 3.60
CA LEU A 12 -39.77 27.19 3.42
C LEU A 12 -38.26 26.88 3.55
N LEU A 13 -37.88 26.30 4.69
CA LEU A 13 -36.53 25.79 4.92
C LEU A 13 -36.37 24.48 4.12
N VAL A 14 -35.72 24.54 2.96
CA VAL A 14 -35.34 23.36 2.19
C VAL A 14 -34.17 22.68 2.91
N VAL A 15 -34.46 21.64 3.67
CA VAL A 15 -33.42 20.76 4.24
C VAL A 15 -33.00 19.81 3.11
N ALA A 16 -31.90 20.13 2.44
CA ALA A 16 -31.29 19.19 1.50
C ALA A 16 -30.77 17.98 2.29
N PRO A 17 -31.05 16.73 1.84
CA PRO A 17 -30.47 15.56 2.48
C PRO A 17 -28.95 15.66 2.35
N ILE A 18 -28.28 15.58 3.51
CA ILE A 18 -26.83 15.38 3.54
C ILE A 18 -26.61 13.94 3.09
N SER A 19 -26.29 13.76 1.81
CA SER A 19 -25.78 12.49 1.32
C SER A 19 -24.45 12.23 2.01
N PHE A 20 -24.44 11.34 3.00
CA PHE A 20 -23.20 10.72 3.42
C PHE A 20 -22.68 9.96 2.22
N ALA A 21 -21.60 10.44 1.60
CA ALA A 21 -20.87 9.65 0.62
C ALA A 21 -20.55 8.31 1.31
N SER A 22 -21.07 7.21 0.76
CA SER A 22 -20.70 5.88 1.22
C SER A 22 -19.18 5.78 1.16
N ALA A 23 -18.54 5.57 2.31
CA ALA A 23 -17.10 5.39 2.35
C ALA A 23 -16.72 4.23 1.41
N THR A 24 -15.74 4.45 0.52
CA THR A 24 -15.23 3.45 -0.43
C THR A 24 -14.96 2.14 0.31
N SER A 25 -15.48 1.02 -0.18
CA SER A 25 -15.29 -0.28 0.47
C SER A 25 -13.82 -0.74 0.36
N PRO A 26 -13.34 -1.67 1.21
CA PRO A 26 -11.95 -2.14 1.16
C PRO A 26 -11.55 -2.68 -0.22
N ASP A 27 -12.39 -3.51 -0.83
CA ASP A 27 -12.16 -4.04 -2.18
C ASP A 27 -12.16 -2.95 -3.25
N GLN A 28 -13.03 -1.94 -3.13
CA GLN A 28 -13.02 -0.79 -4.02
C GLN A 28 -11.73 0.03 -3.90
N VAL A 29 -11.17 0.20 -2.69
CA VAL A 29 -9.88 0.89 -2.53
C VAL A 29 -8.77 0.19 -3.30
N ILE A 30 -8.74 -1.15 -3.30
CA ILE A 30 -7.75 -1.92 -4.07
C ILE A 30 -8.03 -1.80 -5.57
N ARG A 31 -9.29 -1.93 -6.00
CA ARG A 31 -9.66 -1.79 -7.41
C ARG A 31 -9.30 -0.42 -7.97
N GLU A 32 -9.69 0.65 -7.28
CA GLU A 32 -9.36 2.03 -7.67
C GLU A 32 -7.85 2.27 -7.73
N ALA A 33 -7.07 1.67 -6.82
CA ALA A 33 -5.61 1.78 -6.88
C ALA A 33 -5.05 1.13 -8.15
N SER A 34 -5.53 -0.06 -8.50
CA SER A 34 -5.10 -0.79 -9.69
C SER A 34 -5.50 -0.08 -10.97
N ASP A 35 -6.72 0.48 -11.02
CA ASP A 35 -7.20 1.26 -12.17
C ASP A 35 -6.33 2.53 -12.36
N LEU A 36 -6.02 3.26 -11.29
CA LEU A 36 -5.14 4.43 -11.36
C LEU A 36 -3.71 4.09 -11.80
N ILE A 37 -3.18 2.95 -11.36
CA ILE A 37 -1.87 2.46 -11.82
C ILE A 37 -1.94 2.16 -13.32
N LEU A 38 -2.97 1.44 -13.77
CA LEU A 38 -3.16 1.10 -15.17
C LEU A 38 -3.28 2.34 -16.05
N ASP A 39 -4.05 3.34 -15.62
CA ASP A 39 -4.21 4.62 -16.32
C ASP A 39 -2.86 5.34 -16.42
N SER A 40 -2.14 5.47 -15.28
CA SER A 40 -0.82 6.10 -15.24
C SER A 40 0.18 5.42 -16.18
N LEU A 41 0.20 4.08 -16.18
CA LEU A 41 1.04 3.29 -17.07
C LEU A 41 0.65 3.46 -18.53
N SER A 42 -0.65 3.51 -18.84
CA SER A 42 -1.13 3.64 -20.22
C SER A 42 -0.70 4.97 -20.85
N GLU A 43 -0.66 6.04 -20.07
CA GLU A 43 -0.23 7.35 -20.52
C GLU A 43 1.29 7.51 -20.58
N ASN A 44 2.03 6.88 -19.67
CA ASN A 44 3.44 7.23 -19.41
C ASN A 44 4.44 6.08 -19.57
N ARG A 45 4.06 4.90 -20.09
CA ARG A 45 4.92 3.69 -20.09
C ARG A 45 6.33 3.91 -20.65
N GLU A 46 6.44 4.58 -21.79
CA GLU A 46 7.74 4.81 -22.45
C GLU A 46 8.63 5.80 -21.67
N THR A 47 8.02 6.71 -20.91
CA THR A 47 8.74 7.58 -19.98
C THR A 47 9.23 6.77 -18.79
N PHE A 48 8.35 5.98 -18.16
CA PHE A 48 8.69 5.17 -16.99
C PHE A 48 9.75 4.09 -17.26
N LYS A 49 9.83 3.56 -18.49
CA LYS A 49 10.92 2.67 -18.91
C LYS A 49 12.29 3.34 -18.90
N LYS A 50 12.35 4.65 -19.17
CA LYS A 50 13.59 5.45 -19.28
C LYS A 50 13.93 6.19 -17.99
N ASP A 51 12.91 6.49 -17.19
CA ASP A 51 13.01 7.21 -15.93
C ASP A 51 12.28 6.45 -14.82
N ARG A 52 13.06 5.69 -14.05
CA ARG A 52 12.54 4.94 -12.90
C ARG A 52 12.08 5.86 -11.77
N GLN A 53 12.66 7.05 -11.65
CA GLN A 53 12.28 7.99 -10.60
C GLN A 53 10.88 8.55 -10.87
N ALA A 54 10.54 8.82 -12.14
CA ALA A 54 9.18 9.18 -12.55
C ALA A 54 8.17 8.05 -12.25
N LEU A 55 8.54 6.79 -12.51
CA LEU A 55 7.72 5.63 -12.17
C LEU A 55 7.46 5.56 -10.65
N TYR A 56 8.51 5.69 -9.83
CA TYR A 56 8.37 5.63 -8.37
C TYR A 56 7.46 6.74 -7.84
N GLN A 57 7.58 7.96 -8.36
CA GLN A 57 6.72 9.08 -7.97
C GLN A 57 5.25 8.82 -8.31
N ALA A 58 4.96 8.33 -9.52
CA ALA A 58 3.60 8.00 -9.93
C ALA A 58 2.98 6.91 -9.05
N ILE A 59 3.73 5.85 -8.74
CA ILE A 59 3.26 4.78 -7.85
C ILE A 59 3.07 5.31 -6.42
N ASP A 60 3.96 6.16 -5.92
CA ASP A 60 3.87 6.76 -4.58
C ASP A 60 2.59 7.59 -4.41
N GLU A 61 2.27 8.44 -5.39
CA GLU A 61 1.06 9.25 -5.38
C GLU A 61 -0.21 8.40 -5.26
N ILE A 62 -0.20 7.20 -5.84
CA ILE A 62 -1.33 6.26 -5.80
C ILE A 62 -1.33 5.42 -4.52
N LEU A 63 -0.21 4.84 -4.12
CA LEU A 63 -0.18 3.86 -3.03
C LEU A 63 -0.10 4.49 -1.64
N LEU A 64 0.63 5.60 -1.47
CA LEU A 64 0.84 6.21 -0.14
C LEU A 64 -0.46 6.56 0.60
N PRO A 65 -1.50 7.13 -0.05
CA PRO A 65 -2.77 7.42 0.64
C PRO A 65 -3.53 6.16 1.05
N ARG A 66 -3.27 5.02 0.38
CA ARG A 66 -4.00 3.75 0.49
C ARG A 66 -3.30 2.73 1.38
N PHE A 67 -2.12 3.07 1.92
CA PHE A 67 -1.32 2.17 2.75
C PHE A 67 -1.00 2.80 4.12
N ASP A 68 -1.30 2.09 5.22
CA ASP A 68 -1.04 2.54 6.58
C ASP A 68 0.41 2.22 6.99
N ARG A 69 1.36 2.97 6.41
CA ARG A 69 2.81 2.76 6.61
C ARG A 69 3.23 2.76 8.06
N MET A 70 2.64 3.63 8.89
CA MET A 70 2.95 3.75 10.31
C MET A 70 2.51 2.50 11.07
N TYR A 71 1.29 2.03 10.83
CA TYR A 71 0.79 0.82 11.45
C TYR A 71 1.59 -0.41 10.99
N THR A 72 1.86 -0.54 9.68
CA THR A 72 2.70 -1.61 9.10
C THR A 72 4.09 -1.63 9.72
N GLY A 73 4.78 -0.49 9.75
CA GLY A 73 6.12 -0.37 10.32
C GLY A 73 6.18 -0.74 11.79
N GLY A 74 5.18 -0.31 12.57
CA GLY A 74 5.05 -0.71 13.97
C GLY A 74 4.93 -2.22 14.15
N LEU A 75 4.16 -2.90 13.29
CA LEU A 75 4.04 -4.36 13.32
C LEU A 75 5.35 -5.05 12.94
N VAL A 76 6.05 -4.55 11.92
CA VAL A 76 7.35 -5.09 11.49
C VAL A 76 8.41 -4.91 12.57
N MET A 77 8.51 -3.72 13.19
CA MET A 77 9.47 -3.48 14.28
C MET A 77 9.14 -4.27 15.55
N GLY A 78 7.86 -4.61 15.76
CA GLY A 78 7.39 -5.40 16.90
C GLY A 78 7.87 -4.82 18.24
N LYS A 79 8.56 -5.63 19.04
CA LYS A 79 9.07 -5.22 20.37
C LYS A 79 10.09 -4.06 20.31
N TYR A 80 10.77 -3.87 19.18
CA TYR A 80 11.75 -2.80 19.00
C TYR A 80 11.11 -1.43 18.76
N TRP A 81 9.82 -1.39 18.36
CA TRP A 81 9.08 -0.14 18.21
C TRP A 81 9.19 0.74 19.46
N ARG A 82 8.97 0.15 20.65
CA ARG A 82 9.04 0.86 21.95
C ARG A 82 10.45 1.34 22.32
N ARG A 83 11.50 0.79 21.70
CA ARG A 83 12.90 1.16 21.92
C ARG A 83 13.39 2.21 20.93
N ALA A 84 12.77 2.26 19.74
CA ALA A 84 13.07 3.23 18.71
C ALA A 84 12.52 4.63 19.06
N THR A 85 13.29 5.65 18.75
CA THR A 85 12.84 7.05 18.76
C THR A 85 11.82 7.30 17.64
N PRO A 86 10.99 8.36 17.72
CA PRO A 86 10.10 8.74 16.62
C PRO A 86 10.84 8.89 15.28
N GLU A 87 12.03 9.49 15.29
CA GLU A 87 12.89 9.66 14.11
C GLU A 87 13.34 8.32 13.52
N GLN A 88 13.82 7.40 14.36
CA GLN A 88 14.22 6.05 13.92
C GLN A 88 13.05 5.29 13.29
N ARG A 89 11.85 5.42 13.84
CA ARG A 89 10.64 4.78 13.29
C ARG A 89 10.33 5.30 11.89
N GLU A 90 10.32 6.62 11.72
CA GLU A 90 10.05 7.24 10.42
C GLU A 90 11.11 6.86 9.38
N ARG A 91 12.39 6.94 9.75
CA ARG A 91 13.51 6.53 8.88
C ARG A 91 13.39 5.07 8.47
N PHE A 92 13.15 4.16 9.41
CA PHE A 92 12.94 2.74 9.12
C PHE A 92 11.76 2.52 8.18
N ILE A 93 10.61 3.13 8.46
CA ILE A 93 9.38 2.98 7.66
C ILE A 93 9.60 3.47 6.23
N SER A 94 10.18 4.66 6.09
CA SER A 94 10.47 5.27 4.80
C SER A 94 11.49 4.45 4.01
N ALA A 95 12.54 3.95 4.65
CA ALA A 95 13.55 3.11 4.00
C ALA A 95 12.98 1.74 3.58
N LEU A 96 12.18 1.10 4.44
CA LEU A 96 11.53 -0.17 4.14
C LEU A 96 10.58 -0.03 2.95
N TYR A 97 9.71 0.99 2.97
CA TYR A 97 8.78 1.25 1.89
C TYR A 97 9.50 1.49 0.56
N ARG A 98 10.52 2.37 0.54
CA ARG A 98 11.29 2.65 -0.68
C ARG A 98 12.02 1.42 -1.21
N SER A 99 12.59 0.59 -0.33
CA SER A 99 13.24 -0.66 -0.70
C SER A 99 12.26 -1.60 -1.41
N LEU A 100 11.07 -1.81 -0.84
CA LEU A 100 10.02 -2.64 -1.45
C LEU A 100 9.54 -2.07 -2.80
N LEU A 101 9.25 -0.77 -2.86
CA LEU A 101 8.83 -0.13 -4.10
C LEU A 101 9.86 -0.37 -5.21
N ARG A 102 11.15 -0.17 -4.93
CA ARG A 102 12.22 -0.40 -5.92
C ARG A 102 12.34 -1.86 -6.33
N THR A 103 12.10 -2.80 -5.43
CA THR A 103 12.13 -4.23 -5.73
C THR A 103 11.00 -4.63 -6.68
N TYR A 104 9.80 -4.08 -6.52
CA TYR A 104 8.59 -4.56 -7.22
C TYR A 104 8.06 -3.64 -8.32
N ALA A 105 8.50 -2.39 -8.40
CA ALA A 105 8.02 -1.43 -9.41
C ALA A 105 8.28 -1.88 -10.85
N GLU A 106 9.28 -2.73 -11.09
CA GLU A 106 9.50 -3.31 -12.41
C GLU A 106 8.35 -4.23 -12.85
N GLY A 107 7.82 -5.07 -11.95
CA GLY A 107 6.64 -5.87 -12.27
C GLY A 107 5.39 -5.00 -12.54
N ILE A 108 5.29 -3.85 -11.87
CA ILE A 108 4.21 -2.87 -12.14
C ILE A 108 4.32 -2.31 -13.56
N LEU A 109 5.53 -2.09 -14.08
CA LEU A 109 5.73 -1.62 -15.46
C LEU A 109 5.22 -2.57 -16.54
N ASP A 110 5.01 -3.84 -16.21
CA ASP A 110 4.54 -4.86 -17.16
C ASP A 110 3.03 -5.10 -17.09
N TYR A 111 2.37 -4.70 -15.99
CA TYR A 111 0.92 -4.82 -15.76
C TYR A 111 0.07 -4.28 -16.92
N ARG A 112 -0.97 -5.01 -17.35
CA ARG A 112 -1.88 -4.66 -18.45
C ARG A 112 -3.34 -4.52 -18.04
N GLY A 113 -3.69 -4.87 -16.81
CA GLY A 113 -5.02 -4.65 -16.25
C GLY A 113 -5.84 -5.93 -16.12
N ASP A 114 -5.73 -6.84 -17.09
CA ASP A 114 -6.48 -8.10 -17.15
C ASP A 114 -5.92 -9.18 -16.21
N GLU A 115 -4.76 -8.95 -15.61
CA GLU A 115 -4.13 -9.89 -14.72
C GLU A 115 -4.73 -9.91 -13.31
N LEU A 116 -5.49 -8.88 -12.90
CA LEU A 116 -5.95 -8.74 -11.51
C LEU A 116 -7.47 -8.92 -11.36
N ASP A 117 -7.86 -9.97 -10.63
CA ASP A 117 -9.22 -10.21 -10.16
C ASP A 117 -9.33 -9.83 -8.68
N VAL A 118 -10.06 -8.74 -8.36
CA VAL A 118 -10.35 -8.31 -6.98
C VAL A 118 -11.72 -8.85 -6.58
N LEU A 119 -11.76 -9.68 -5.53
CA LEU A 119 -12.99 -10.27 -5.04
C LEU A 119 -13.76 -9.29 -4.14
N PRO A 120 -15.11 -9.27 -4.21
CA PRO A 120 -15.92 -8.47 -3.31
C PRO A 120 -15.68 -8.84 -1.85
N VAL A 121 -15.58 -7.84 -0.97
CA VAL A 121 -15.58 -8.09 0.47
C VAL A 121 -17.03 -8.15 0.96
N GLU A 122 -17.40 -9.30 1.50
CA GLU A 122 -18.71 -9.52 2.12
C GLU A 122 -18.57 -9.63 3.65
N GLY A 123 -19.63 -9.25 4.37
CA GLY A 123 -19.72 -9.44 5.83
C GLY A 123 -19.70 -8.15 6.64
N ASP A 124 -19.61 -8.30 7.97
CA ASP A 124 -19.59 -7.17 8.91
C ASP A 124 -18.18 -6.56 8.98
N LEU A 125 -18.10 -5.26 8.65
CA LEU A 125 -16.87 -4.47 8.68
C LEU A 125 -16.80 -3.52 9.88
N SER A 126 -17.70 -3.67 10.86
CA SER A 126 -17.81 -2.81 12.04
C SER A 126 -16.56 -2.77 12.90
N GLU A 127 -15.74 -3.83 12.89
CA GLU A 127 -14.46 -3.89 13.59
C GLU A 127 -13.35 -3.07 12.91
N GLY A 128 -13.61 -2.50 11.73
CA GLY A 128 -12.64 -1.71 10.98
C GLY A 128 -11.45 -2.53 10.50
N LYS A 129 -11.65 -3.82 10.23
CA LYS A 129 -10.68 -4.75 9.64
C LYS A 129 -11.34 -5.52 8.50
N ALA A 130 -10.57 -5.78 7.45
CA ALA A 130 -11.01 -6.56 6.30
C ALA A 130 -9.85 -7.35 5.69
N LEU A 131 -10.18 -8.45 5.02
CA LEU A 131 -9.29 -9.15 4.11
C LEU A 131 -9.87 -8.96 2.71
N VAL A 132 -9.14 -8.27 1.83
CA VAL A 132 -9.47 -8.21 0.40
C VAL A 132 -8.71 -9.34 -0.28
N GLU A 133 -9.44 -10.27 -0.86
CA GLU A 133 -8.85 -11.36 -1.63
C GLU A 133 -8.69 -10.93 -3.09
N THR A 134 -7.52 -11.21 -3.67
CA THR A 134 -7.29 -11.00 -5.10
C THR A 134 -6.57 -12.17 -5.74
N ARG A 135 -6.69 -12.29 -7.06
CA ARG A 135 -5.94 -13.23 -7.87
C ARG A 135 -5.17 -12.47 -8.94
N VAL A 136 -3.88 -12.73 -9.03
CA VAL A 136 -2.99 -12.17 -10.06
C VAL A 136 -2.60 -13.27 -11.03
N THR A 137 -2.84 -13.06 -12.31
CA THR A 137 -2.41 -13.96 -13.39
C THR A 137 -1.05 -13.52 -13.89
N LEU A 138 -0.02 -14.32 -13.67
CA LEU A 138 1.34 -14.03 -14.16
C LEU A 138 1.44 -14.27 -15.67
N ASP A 139 2.48 -13.74 -16.31
CA ASP A 139 2.77 -13.97 -17.73
C ASP A 139 2.89 -15.47 -18.10
N THR A 140 3.22 -16.30 -17.12
CA THR A 140 3.28 -17.76 -17.25
C THR A 140 1.90 -18.43 -17.32
N GLY A 141 0.82 -17.68 -17.06
CA GLY A 141 -0.55 -18.16 -16.91
C GLY A 141 -0.86 -18.70 -15.50
N VAL A 142 0.09 -18.69 -14.58
CA VAL A 142 -0.13 -19.10 -13.19
C VAL A 142 -0.97 -18.05 -12.48
N VAL A 143 -2.00 -18.50 -11.76
CA VAL A 143 -2.89 -17.64 -10.96
C VAL A 143 -2.46 -17.68 -9.50
N THR A 144 -1.95 -16.57 -9.00
CA THR A 144 -1.37 -16.43 -7.66
C THR A 144 -2.27 -15.59 -6.75
N PRO A 145 -2.65 -16.06 -5.55
CA PRO A 145 -3.38 -15.26 -4.58
C PRO A 145 -2.50 -14.13 -3.99
N VAL A 146 -3.00 -12.89 -4.03
CA VAL A 146 -2.33 -11.70 -3.49
C VAL A 146 -3.31 -10.91 -2.60
N ASN A 147 -3.48 -11.35 -1.37
CA ASN A 147 -4.52 -10.80 -0.49
C ASN A 147 -4.00 -9.61 0.34
N TYR A 148 -4.89 -8.67 0.66
CA TYR A 148 -4.56 -7.47 1.42
C TYR A 148 -5.31 -7.45 2.74
N ARG A 149 -4.58 -7.32 3.86
CA ARG A 149 -5.23 -6.97 5.13
C ARG A 149 -5.41 -5.46 5.18
N MET A 150 -6.65 -5.03 5.39
CA MET A 150 -7.02 -3.64 5.44
C MET A 150 -7.55 -3.25 6.81
N ARG A 151 -7.38 -1.98 7.15
CA ARG A 151 -7.95 -1.38 8.35
C ARG A 151 -8.63 -0.06 8.01
N LEU A 152 -9.70 0.25 8.72
CA LEU A 152 -10.29 1.58 8.71
C LEU A 152 -9.41 2.51 9.57
N SER A 153 -8.97 3.61 8.98
CA SER A 153 -8.04 4.57 9.57
C SER A 153 -8.36 5.97 9.05
N ASP A 154 -8.58 6.93 9.95
CA ASP A 154 -8.92 8.32 9.60
C ASP A 154 -10.13 8.46 8.64
N GLY A 155 -11.11 7.55 8.76
CA GLY A 155 -12.31 7.55 7.91
C GLY A 155 -12.15 6.90 6.54
N GLY A 156 -10.99 6.31 6.22
CA GLY A 156 -10.75 5.58 4.97
C GLY A 156 -10.09 4.22 5.19
N TRP A 157 -10.32 3.27 4.28
CA TRP A 157 -9.66 1.97 4.32
C TRP A 157 -8.23 2.08 3.81
N LYS A 158 -7.28 1.50 4.56
CA LYS A 158 -5.87 1.44 4.19
C LYS A 158 -5.35 0.02 4.34
N ALA A 159 -4.62 -0.47 3.35
CA ALA A 159 -3.89 -1.72 3.44
C ALA A 159 -2.75 -1.59 4.46
N TYR A 160 -2.46 -2.66 5.19
CA TYR A 160 -1.33 -2.69 6.13
C TYR A 160 -0.50 -3.98 6.07
N ASP A 161 -0.95 -4.97 5.31
CA ASP A 161 -0.21 -6.21 5.09
C ASP A 161 -0.61 -6.77 3.74
N VAL A 162 0.35 -7.40 3.07
CA VAL A 162 0.16 -8.13 1.81
C VAL A 162 0.48 -9.59 2.09
N ILE A 163 -0.38 -10.48 1.59
CA ILE A 163 -0.30 -11.91 1.77
C ILE A 163 -0.20 -12.54 0.39
N ILE A 164 0.99 -13.00 0.02
CA ILE A 164 1.22 -13.69 -1.26
C ILE A 164 1.33 -15.18 -0.95
N GLU A 165 0.48 -15.99 -1.60
CA GLU A 165 0.46 -17.45 -1.39
C GLU A 165 0.35 -17.86 0.10
N GLY A 166 -0.43 -17.10 0.86
CA GLY A 166 -0.63 -17.32 2.29
C GLY A 166 0.49 -16.78 3.20
N ILE A 167 1.55 -16.20 2.64
CA ILE A 167 2.68 -15.67 3.41
C ILE A 167 2.52 -14.16 3.61
N SER A 168 2.34 -13.76 4.87
CA SER A 168 2.23 -12.37 5.32
C SER A 168 3.59 -11.67 5.29
N TYR A 169 3.67 -10.57 4.57
CA TYR A 169 4.88 -9.75 4.46
C TYR A 169 5.24 -9.11 5.81
N VAL A 170 4.25 -8.58 6.54
CA VAL A 170 4.47 -8.05 7.88
C VAL A 170 5.07 -9.11 8.80
N SER A 171 4.55 -10.33 8.75
CA SER A 171 5.03 -11.42 9.61
C SER A 171 6.44 -11.86 9.23
N ASN A 172 6.73 -11.96 7.93
CA ASN A 172 8.04 -12.31 7.42
C ASN A 172 9.10 -11.28 7.82
N TYR A 173 8.87 -10.01 7.47
CA TYR A 173 9.80 -8.91 7.80
C TYR A 173 9.95 -8.70 9.29
N ARG A 174 8.91 -8.94 10.10
CA ARG A 174 9.03 -8.86 11.56
C ARG A 174 10.04 -9.88 12.08
N THR A 175 10.05 -11.09 11.56
CA THR A 175 11.03 -12.13 11.95
C THR A 175 12.43 -11.70 11.53
N GLN A 176 12.60 -11.34 10.25
CA GLN A 176 13.89 -10.91 9.69
C GLN A 176 14.48 -9.72 10.46
N TYR A 177 13.74 -8.61 10.60
CA TYR A 177 14.26 -7.42 11.25
C TYR A 177 14.42 -7.60 12.76
N ALA A 178 13.66 -8.50 13.41
CA ALA A 178 13.90 -8.78 14.83
C ALA A 178 15.28 -9.41 15.07
N GLU A 179 15.77 -10.21 14.13
CA GLU A 179 17.11 -10.81 14.14
C GLU A 179 18.18 -9.74 13.84
N GLU A 180 17.97 -8.93 12.81
CA GLU A 180 18.87 -7.83 12.44
C GLU A 180 19.01 -6.80 13.58
N PHE A 181 17.90 -6.35 14.16
CA PHE A 181 17.92 -5.42 15.29
C PHE A 181 18.59 -6.01 16.53
N ARG A 182 18.49 -7.34 16.71
CA ARG A 182 19.18 -8.03 17.82
C ARG A 182 20.69 -8.05 17.58
N ALA A 183 21.12 -8.29 16.35
CA ALA A 183 22.52 -8.47 15.99
C ALA A 183 23.27 -7.15 15.87
N LYS A 184 22.66 -6.14 15.25
CA LYS A 184 23.34 -4.91 14.80
C LYS A 184 22.84 -3.63 15.49
N GLY A 185 21.69 -3.68 16.15
CA GLY A 185 21.01 -2.51 16.70
C GLY A 185 20.14 -1.77 15.67
N ILE A 186 19.27 -0.87 16.14
CA ILE A 186 18.26 -0.21 15.30
C ILE A 186 18.91 0.74 14.28
N ASP A 187 19.86 1.58 14.70
CA ASP A 187 20.47 2.58 13.82
C ASP A 187 21.21 1.94 12.65
N THR A 188 22.08 0.95 12.92
CA THR A 188 22.82 0.23 11.88
C THR A 188 21.88 -0.39 10.84
N VAL A 189 20.79 -1.02 11.28
CA VAL A 189 19.82 -1.65 10.38
C VAL A 189 19.09 -0.59 9.52
N ILE A 190 18.78 0.57 10.09
CA ILE A 190 18.20 1.68 9.33
C ILE A 190 19.18 2.18 8.28
N GLU A 191 20.45 2.39 8.64
CA GLU A 191 21.49 2.86 7.72
C GLU A 191 21.72 1.87 6.56
N GLU A 192 21.79 0.57 6.84
CA GLU A 192 21.89 -0.47 5.82
C GLU A 192 20.68 -0.47 4.88
N LEU A 193 19.48 -0.28 5.42
CA LEU A 193 18.25 -0.25 4.64
C LEU A 193 18.14 1.02 3.78
N GLU A 194 18.55 2.18 4.31
CA GLU A 194 18.62 3.44 3.57
C GLU A 194 19.64 3.35 2.42
N ALA A 195 20.80 2.74 2.67
CA ALA A 195 21.81 2.49 1.63
C ALA A 195 21.22 1.62 0.50
N LYS A 196 20.57 0.50 0.84
CA LYS A 196 19.89 -0.37 -0.13
C LYS A 196 18.79 0.36 -0.90
N ALA A 197 18.02 1.21 -0.24
CA ALA A 197 16.94 1.99 -0.86
C ALA A 197 17.44 3.15 -1.74
N SER A 198 18.73 3.50 -1.69
CA SER A 198 19.34 4.58 -2.49
C SER A 198 20.15 4.09 -3.69
N ALA A 199 20.56 2.81 -3.68
CA ALA A 199 21.30 2.23 -4.79
C ALA A 199 20.35 1.96 -5.97
N ASP A 200 20.42 2.81 -7.00
CA ASP A 200 19.89 2.44 -8.33
C ASP A 200 20.68 1.21 -8.80
N ARG A 201 19.99 0.08 -8.94
CA ARG A 201 20.60 -1.20 -9.31
C ARG A 201 21.09 -1.17 -10.75
N SER A 202 22.29 -0.60 -10.97
CA SER A 202 23.11 -0.86 -12.16
C SER A 202 24.19 -1.94 -11.90
N ALA A 203 24.14 -2.63 -10.76
CA ALA A 203 25.22 -3.51 -10.29
C ALA A 203 24.79 -4.89 -9.76
N GLU A 204 23.58 -5.37 -10.08
CA GLU A 204 23.06 -6.65 -9.55
C GLU A 204 23.16 -7.82 -10.54
N ASP A 205 24.02 -7.72 -11.56
CA ASP A 205 24.32 -8.80 -12.51
C ASP A 205 25.56 -9.63 -12.14
N SER A 206 26.11 -9.50 -10.92
CA SER A 206 27.36 -10.20 -10.56
C SER A 206 27.44 -10.87 -9.18
N VAL A 207 26.43 -10.78 -8.31
CA VAL A 207 26.41 -11.58 -7.08
C VAL A 207 24.96 -11.93 -6.74
N GLY A 208 24.59 -13.19 -6.98
CA GLY A 208 23.35 -13.76 -6.44
C GLY A 208 23.37 -13.69 -4.92
N GLY A 209 22.49 -12.88 -4.35
CA GLY A 209 22.39 -12.71 -2.90
C GLY A 209 21.26 -11.75 -2.52
N ALA A 210 20.20 -12.32 -1.94
CA ALA A 210 19.09 -11.63 -1.27
C ALA A 210 17.98 -11.02 -2.16
N ALA A 211 17.50 -11.81 -3.12
CA ALA A 211 16.06 -11.97 -3.38
C ALA A 211 15.39 -12.95 -2.37
N ASP A 212 15.99 -13.12 -1.19
CA ASP A 212 15.67 -14.17 -0.20
C ASP A 212 14.68 -13.68 0.89
N GLY A 213 13.83 -12.71 0.52
CA GLY A 213 12.78 -12.17 1.39
C GLY A 213 11.37 -12.28 0.82
N ALA A 214 11.23 -12.69 -0.45
CA ALA A 214 9.97 -13.21 -0.98
C ALA A 214 9.92 -14.71 -0.69
N PRO A 215 8.74 -15.35 -0.59
CA PRO A 215 8.63 -16.80 -0.54
C PRO A 215 9.46 -17.39 -1.68
N THR A 216 10.48 -18.16 -1.35
CA THR A 216 11.25 -18.87 -2.36
C THR A 216 10.42 -20.06 -2.81
N GLU A 217 9.77 -19.92 -3.98
CA GLU A 217 9.19 -21.06 -4.69
C GLU A 217 10.29 -22.11 -4.90
N THR A 218 10.13 -23.27 -4.27
CA THR A 218 10.86 -24.48 -4.67
C THR A 218 9.97 -25.23 -5.64
N PRO A 219 10.31 -25.33 -6.94
CA PRO A 219 9.54 -26.14 -7.87
C PRO A 219 9.62 -27.61 -7.44
N ARG A 220 8.48 -28.29 -7.35
CA ARG A 220 8.41 -29.75 -7.36
C ARG A 220 8.02 -30.24 -8.74
#